data_AF-A0A4Q7DI73-F1
#
_entry.id   AF-A0A4Q7DI73-F1
#
_cell.length_a   1.000
_cell.length_b   1.000
_cell.length_c   1.000
_cell.angle_alpha   90.00
_cell.angle_beta   90.00
_cell.angle_gamma   90.00
#
_symmetry.space_group_name_H-M   'P 1'
#
loop_
_entity.id
_entity.type
_entity.pdbx_description
1 polymer ?
#
loop_
_entity_poly.entity_id
_entity_poly.type
_entity_poly.pdbx_seq_one_letter_code
_entity_poly.pdbx_strand_id
1 'polypeptide(L)' 'MPVLFHMSNYRTFKYFYIHYVLKDLRSCFPQAVSYERFVQLMEHALMPLAILLNGLKGRDRYILRRFNIN' A
#
# COMPACT_ATOMS: atom_id res chain seq x y z
N MET A 1 -3.86 -3.54 4.08
CA MET A 1 -3.05 -4.47 4.90
C MET A 1 -2.01 -3.74 5.77
N PRO A 2 -1.15 -2.84 5.27
CA PRO A 2 -0.19 -2.10 6.13
C PRO A 2 -0.89 -1.21 7.18
N VAL A 3 -1.96 -0.53 6.78
CA VAL A 3 -2.78 0.28 7.71
C VAL A 3 -3.40 -0.59 8.80
N LEU A 4 -3.97 -1.75 8.44
CA LEU A 4 -4.50 -2.73 9.39
C LEU A 4 -3.41 -3.27 10.32
N PHE A 5 -2.19 -3.48 9.82
CA PHE A 5 -1.06 -3.87 10.65
C PHE A 5 -0.77 -2.84 11.75
N HIS A 6 -0.67 -1.56 11.38
CA HIS A 6 -0.43 -0.49 12.35
C HIS A 6 -1.54 -0.36 13.40
N MET A 7 -2.77 -0.80 13.08
CA MET A 7 -3.90 -0.80 14.02
C MET A 7 -4.04 -2.10 14.83
N SER A 8 -3.37 -3.19 14.45
CA SER A 8 -3.64 -4.53 15.00
C SER A 8 -2.71 -4.94 16.15
N ASN A 9 -1.88 -4.03 16.65
CA ASN A 9 -0.99 -4.25 17.81
C ASN A 9 -0.01 -5.44 17.70
N TYR A 10 0.16 -6.03 16.52
CA TYR A 10 1.14 -7.08 16.30
C TYR A 10 2.55 -6.50 16.27
N ARG A 11 3.50 -7.21 16.90
CA ARG A 11 4.91 -6.78 16.96
C ARG A 11 5.62 -6.85 15.62
N THR A 12 5.28 -7.81 14.77
CA THR A 12 5.93 -8.00 13.48
C THR A 12 4.92 -8.18 12.37
N PHE A 13 5.23 -7.61 11.21
CA PHE A 13 4.37 -7.68 10.03
C PHE A 13 4.19 -9.13 9.55
N LYS A 14 5.24 -9.96 9.66
CA LYS A 14 5.17 -11.40 9.33
C LYS A 14 4.14 -12.14 10.20
N TYR A 15 4.12 -11.88 11.50
CA TYR A 15 3.19 -12.53 12.42
C TYR A 15 1.75 -12.06 12.16
N PHE A 16 1.54 -10.76 11.94
CA PHE A 16 0.26 -10.22 11.50
C PHE A 16 -0.23 -10.88 10.20
N TYR A 17 0.63 -10.99 9.19
CA TYR A 17 0.26 -11.57 7.91
C TYR A 17 -0.16 -13.03 8.05
N ILE A 18 0.61 -13.84 8.76
CA ILE A 18 0.33 -15.28 8.92
C ILE A 18 -0.90 -15.51 9.80
N HIS A 19 -1.00 -14.83 10.93
CA HIS A 19 -2.01 -15.15 11.95
C HIS A 19 -3.33 -14.40 11.78
N TYR A 20 -3.33 -13.23 11.15
CA TYR A 20 -4.54 -12.44 10.93
C TYR A 20 -4.96 -12.46 9.46
N VAL A 21 -4.03 -12.16 8.53
CA VAL A 21 -4.39 -12.05 7.11
C VAL A 21 -4.69 -13.40 6.47
N LEU A 22 -3.84 -14.40 6.68
CA LEU A 22 -4.04 -15.74 6.10
C LEU A 22 -5.09 -16.58 6.82
N LYS A 23 -5.44 -16.23 8.07
CA LYS A 23 -6.39 -17.00 8.89
C LYS A 23 -7.76 -16.31 8.94
N ASP A 24 -7.81 -15.10 9.50
CA ASP A 24 -9.07 -14.42 9.79
C ASP A 24 -9.62 -13.70 8.55
N LEU A 25 -8.74 -13.24 7.65
CA LEU A 25 -9.11 -12.58 6.40
C LEU A 25 -9.04 -13.50 5.18
N ARG A 26 -8.95 -14.82 5.38
CA ARG A 26 -8.81 -15.79 4.27
C ARG A 26 -9.98 -15.73 3.28
N SER A 27 -11.18 -15.46 3.77
CA SER A 27 -12.39 -15.28 2.94
C SER A 27 -12.27 -14.09 2.00
N CYS A 28 -11.62 -13.01 2.43
CA CYS A 28 -11.36 -11.83 1.62
C CYS A 28 -10.19 -12.02 0.63
N PHE A 29 -9.25 -12.93 0.96
CA PHE A 29 -8.06 -13.22 0.15
C PHE A 29 -7.89 -14.73 -0.07
N PRO A 30 -8.79 -15.36 -0.83
CA PRO A 30 -8.79 -16.82 -1.02
C PRO A 30 -7.52 -17.31 -1.74
N GLN A 31 -6.87 -16.44 -2.51
CA GLN A 31 -5.62 -16.70 -3.21
C GLN A 31 -4.44 -15.87 -2.65
N ALA A 32 -4.42 -15.63 -1.34
CA ALA A 32 -3.28 -14.97 -0.70
C ALA A 32 -1.98 -15.75 -0.96
N VAL A 33 -0.93 -15.02 -1.37
CA VAL A 33 0.40 -15.55 -1.67
C VAL A 33 1.23 -15.77 -0.40
N SER A 34 2.38 -16.44 -0.50
CA SER A 34 3.31 -16.55 0.64
C SER A 34 3.77 -15.17 1.12
N TYR A 35 4.21 -15.09 2.38
CA TYR A 35 4.70 -13.84 2.97
C TYR A 35 5.81 -13.20 2.12
N GLU A 36 6.78 -13.98 1.67
CA GLU A 36 7.92 -13.52 0.87
C GLU A 36 7.44 -12.95 -0.48
N ARG A 37 6.51 -13.65 -1.14
CA ARG A 37 5.91 -13.18 -2.39
C ARG A 37 5.07 -11.92 -2.17
N PHE A 38 4.36 -11.84 -1.05
CA PHE A 38 3.58 -10.66 -0.68
C PHE A 38 4.49 -9.43 -0.49
N VAL A 39 5.60 -9.58 0.25
CA VAL A 39 6.56 -8.50 0.48
C VAL A 39 7.18 -8.03 -0.83
N GLN A 40 7.63 -8.97 -1.68
CA GLN A 40 8.15 -8.62 -3.01
C GLN A 40 7.10 -7.86 -3.83
N LEU A 41 5.85 -8.33 -3.86
CA LEU A 41 4.79 -7.69 -4.64
C LEU A 41 4.47 -6.29 -4.10
N MET A 42 4.50 -6.11 -2.78
CA MET A 42 4.30 -4.82 -2.12
C MET A 42 5.41 -3.83 -2.47
N GLU A 43 6.68 -4.26 -2.47
CA GLU A 43 7.82 -3.44 -2.89
C GLU A 43 7.70 -3.03 -4.37
N HIS A 44 7.36 -3.97 -5.26
CA HIS A 44 7.15 -3.68 -6.68
C HIS A 44 5.96 -2.75 -6.94
N ALA A 45 4.92 -2.79 -6.11
CA ALA A 45 3.77 -1.89 -6.22
C ALA A 45 4.05 -0.48 -5.68
N LEU A 46 5.03 -0.34 -4.78
CA LEU A 46 5.37 0.95 -4.17
C LEU A 46 5.94 1.93 -5.20
N MET A 47 6.76 1.44 -6.13
CA MET A 47 7.37 2.26 -7.18
C MET A 47 6.34 2.90 -8.14
N PRO A 48 5.44 2.17 -8.81
CA PRO A 48 4.41 2.77 -9.67
C PRO A 48 3.44 3.65 -8.86
N LEU A 49 3.14 3.30 -7.61
CA LEU A 49 2.31 4.14 -6.74
C LEU A 49 3.02 5.46 -6.39
N ALA A 50 4.31 5.44 -6.08
CA ALA A 50 5.09 6.64 -5.82
C ALA A 50 5.17 7.54 -7.06
N ILE A 51 5.36 6.96 -8.25
CA ILE A 51 5.32 7.70 -9.53
C ILE A 51 3.94 8.35 -9.72
N LEU A 52 2.86 7.58 -9.52
CA LEU A 52 1.49 8.08 -9.63
C LEU A 52 1.22 9.22 -8.65
N LEU A 53 1.57 9.05 -7.37
CA LEU A 53 1.37 10.07 -6.33
C LEU A 53 2.18 11.34 -6.61
N ASN A 54 3.41 11.20 -7.09
CA ASN A 54 4.21 12.36 -7.53
C ASN A 54 3.60 13.06 -8.75
N GLY A 55 3.07 12.30 -9.70
CA GLY A 55 2.35 12.85 -10.86
C GLY A 55 1.05 13.56 -10.45
N LEU A 56 0.31 13.01 -9.49
CA LEU A 56 -0.90 13.62 -8.91
C LEU A 56 -0.54 14.92 -8.16
N LYS A 57 0.50 14.91 -7.33
CA LYS A 57 1.03 16.09 -6.63
C LYS A 57 1.52 17.18 -7.60
N GLY A 58 1.99 16.77 -8.78
CA GLY A 58 2.34 17.67 -9.87
C GLY A 58 1.14 18.40 -10.49
N ARG A 59 -0.04 17.76 -10.57
CA ARG A 59 -1.25 18.39 -11.13
C ARG A 59 -1.70 19.61 -10.33
N ASP A 60 -1.60 19.57 -9.01
CA ASP A 60 -1.90 20.74 -8.17
C ASP A 60 -0.94 21.91 -8.49
N ARG A 61 0.34 21.62 -8.74
CA ARG A 61 1.30 22.66 -9.13
C ARG A 61 1.05 23.21 -10.54
N TYR A 62 0.65 22.39 -11.51
CA TYR A 62 0.31 22.87 -12.86
C TYR A 62 -0.98 23.69 -12.87
N ILE A 63 -1.99 23.32 -12.07
CA ILE A 63 -3.24 24.05 -11.92
C ILE A 63 -2.99 25.40 -11.22
N LEU A 64 -2.24 25.41 -10.10
CA LEU A 64 -1.88 26.65 -9.40
C LEU A 64 -0.99 27.59 -10.23
N ARG A 65 -0.10 27.06 -11.09
CA ARG A 65 0.69 27.87 -12.03
C ARG A 65 -0.15 28.43 -13.19
N ARG A 66 -1.25 27.76 -13.56
CA ARG A 66 -2.21 28.24 -14.58
C ARG A 66 -3.13 29.34 -14.03
N PHE A 67 -3.41 29.33 -12.73
CA PHE A 67 -4.19 30.36 -12.04
C PHE A 67 -3.35 31.54 -11.49
N ASN A 68 -2.01 31.40 -11.42
CA ASN A 68 -1.08 32.47 -10.98
C ASN A 68 -0.30 33.09 -12.16
N ILE A 69 -0.86 32.98 -13.37
CA ILE A 69 -0.47 33.75 -14.56
C ILE A 69 -1.79 34.23 -15.20
N ASN A 70 -2.46 35.15 -14.51
CA ASN A 70 -3.35 36.17 -15.06
C ASN A 70 -3.28 37.38 -14.12
#